data_AF-A0A4Y2TPQ2-F1
#
_entry.id   AF-A0A4Y2TPQ2-F1
#
_cell.length_a   1.000
_cell.length_b   1.000
_cell.length_c   1.000
_cell.angle_alpha   90.00
_cell.angle_beta   90.00
_cell.angle_gamma   90.00
#
_symmetry.space_group_name_H-M   'P 1'
#
loop_
_entity.id
_entity.type
_entity.pdbx_description
1 polymer ?
#
loop_
_entity_poly.entity_id
_entity_poly.type
_entity_poly.pdbx_seq_one_letter_code
_entity_poly.pdbx_strand_id
1 'polypeptide(L)'
;MLTSESGKMDRFSGCGILWCCLKFLGIDILKSRDEDKIQVQNSAVKKFANKVAKFLYPLILHVMQVYALVSWTILYSHGAATIEVLISFCVSNLFSMALWQDVNSKKNIVRSLVTKCHHLAYLLDVRRKQNNTVVNLSLFLSICTLVVLTAFYGFVISESSPEYIMYYSVFKTFGNHNIVSILVRSVMILITFSILYLVPSLVAIFVCAMYCKVSSLFRGMYENVKNVLKFAPQYKQVFEVMQKYNHLYQLAHQTERAFSLTALLLLCSQCLSVYLVLVTFFKVENESFSYALYWESIVRLIMGPLSITAVVLCGSSIASQVRKIQTCLQMIHSSLLYDADKNHKTLQLVSSMLNMEFPQMTAYGVLELKPSLILTSLGSVLTYGLLVLNIKKT
;
A
#
# COMPACT_ATOMS: atom_id res chain seq x y z
N MET A 1 11.55 3.33 -40.44
CA MET A 1 11.32 4.50 -39.57
C MET A 1 10.75 4.05 -38.20
N LEU A 2 11.49 3.19 -37.47
CA LEU A 2 11.03 2.50 -36.24
C LEU A 2 12.11 2.44 -35.13
N THR A 3 13.12 3.31 -35.17
CA THR A 3 14.30 3.26 -34.28
C THR A 3 14.33 4.32 -33.17
N SER A 4 13.19 4.95 -32.83
CA SER A 4 13.13 6.09 -31.87
C SER A 4 12.36 5.81 -30.56
N GLU A 5 12.02 4.56 -30.24
CA GLU A 5 11.33 4.23 -28.97
C GLU A 5 12.27 3.90 -27.79
N SER A 6 13.54 3.60 -28.08
CA SER A 6 14.55 3.23 -27.06
C SER A 6 14.87 4.34 -26.05
N GLY A 7 14.66 5.62 -26.40
CA GLY A 7 14.91 6.77 -25.51
C GLY A 7 13.73 7.13 -24.58
N LYS A 8 12.60 6.41 -24.64
CA LYS A 8 11.39 6.73 -23.85
C LYS A 8 11.29 5.94 -22.55
N MET A 9 12.11 4.91 -22.36
CA MET A 9 12.03 4.03 -21.18
C MET A 9 12.71 4.61 -19.92
N ASP A 10 13.61 5.59 -20.04
CA ASP A 10 14.15 6.35 -18.90
C ASP A 10 13.08 7.15 -18.12
N ARG A 11 11.87 7.25 -18.68
CA ARG A 11 10.71 7.87 -18.03
C ARG A 11 9.97 6.93 -17.07
N PHE A 12 10.55 5.81 -16.63
CA PHE A 12 10.05 5.11 -15.44
C PHE A 12 10.34 5.88 -14.12
N SER A 13 11.09 6.99 -14.17
CA SER A 13 11.74 7.65 -13.02
C SER A 13 10.84 8.21 -11.92
N GLY A 14 9.52 8.33 -12.13
CA GLY A 14 8.65 8.97 -11.13
C GLY A 14 8.59 8.27 -9.78
N CYS A 15 8.68 6.95 -9.76
CA CYS A 15 8.68 6.16 -8.52
C CYS A 15 9.91 5.25 -8.45
N GLY A 16 11.06 5.67 -8.99
CA GLY A 16 12.28 4.85 -9.05
C GLY A 16 12.65 4.25 -7.68
N ILE A 17 12.56 5.06 -6.63
CA ILE A 17 12.84 4.63 -5.25
C ILE A 17 11.84 3.55 -4.79
N LEU A 18 10.54 3.74 -5.04
CA LEU A 18 9.51 2.75 -4.71
C LEU A 18 9.81 1.40 -5.35
N TRP A 19 10.16 1.40 -6.64
CA TRP A 19 10.47 0.18 -7.36
C TRP A 19 11.73 -0.50 -6.84
N CYS A 20 12.76 0.28 -6.47
CA CYS A 20 13.96 -0.24 -5.81
C CYS A 20 13.62 -0.88 -4.46
N CYS A 21 12.78 -0.23 -3.63
CA CYS A 21 12.33 -0.77 -2.36
C CYS A 21 11.55 -2.08 -2.54
N LEU A 22 10.57 -2.12 -3.46
CA LEU A 22 9.81 -3.33 -3.75
C LEU A 22 10.69 -4.46 -4.29
N LYS A 23 11.69 -4.14 -5.12
CA LYS A 23 12.68 -5.11 -5.61
C LYS A 23 13.55 -5.66 -4.48
N PHE A 24 13.92 -4.84 -3.50
CA PHE A 24 14.62 -5.28 -2.29
C PHE A 24 13.78 -6.27 -1.45
N LEU A 25 12.45 -6.08 -1.41
CA LEU A 25 11.51 -7.05 -0.83
C LEU A 25 11.30 -8.31 -1.70
N GLY A 26 12.06 -8.48 -2.80
CA GLY A 26 11.89 -9.59 -3.74
C GLY A 26 10.72 -9.44 -4.73
N ILE A 27 10.04 -8.29 -4.75
CA ILE A 27 8.88 -8.00 -5.60
C ILE A 27 9.35 -7.29 -6.88
N ASP A 28 9.77 -8.07 -7.87
CA ASP A 28 10.26 -7.53 -9.15
C ASP A 28 9.12 -7.27 -10.16
N ILE A 29 8.57 -6.06 -10.11
CA ILE A 29 7.47 -5.61 -10.97
C ILE A 29 7.98 -5.12 -12.33
N LEU A 30 9.21 -4.62 -12.42
CA LEU A 30 9.74 -3.93 -13.60
C LEU A 30 10.84 -4.70 -14.34
N LYS A 31 10.80 -6.03 -14.36
CA LYS A 31 11.67 -6.82 -15.24
C LYS A 31 11.38 -6.48 -16.71
N SER A 32 12.12 -5.51 -17.22
CA SER A 32 12.04 -5.02 -18.58
C SER A 32 12.82 -5.94 -19.50
N ARG A 33 12.26 -6.30 -20.66
CA ARG A 33 13.00 -6.98 -21.74
C ARG A 33 14.21 -6.18 -22.23
N ASP A 34 14.18 -4.86 -22.05
CA ASP A 34 15.30 -3.97 -22.39
C ASP A 34 16.30 -3.80 -21.23
N GLU A 35 15.89 -4.05 -19.98
CA GLU A 35 16.86 -4.24 -18.89
C GLU A 35 17.76 -5.43 -19.19
N ASP A 36 17.27 -6.52 -19.78
CA ASP A 36 18.14 -7.65 -20.15
C ASP A 36 19.21 -7.24 -21.19
N LYS A 37 19.00 -6.18 -21.99
CA LYS A 37 20.00 -5.65 -22.95
C LYS A 37 20.95 -4.64 -22.31
N ILE A 38 20.45 -3.71 -21.50
CA ILE A 38 21.28 -2.67 -20.84
C ILE A 38 22.05 -3.27 -19.64
N GLN A 39 21.50 -4.30 -18.99
CA GLN A 39 22.08 -4.97 -17.83
C GLN A 39 23.06 -6.09 -18.23
N VAL A 40 23.26 -6.35 -19.53
CA VAL A 40 24.45 -7.11 -20.01
C VAL A 40 25.73 -6.32 -19.73
N GLN A 41 25.66 -5.00 -19.62
CA GLN A 41 26.81 -4.13 -19.35
C GLN A 41 27.00 -3.79 -17.86
N ASN A 42 26.03 -4.11 -16.99
CA ASN A 42 26.13 -3.90 -15.54
C ASN A 42 26.64 -5.17 -14.84
N SER A 43 27.54 -4.98 -13.87
CA SER A 43 28.34 -6.01 -13.20
C SER A 43 27.55 -7.23 -12.71
N ALA A 44 28.13 -8.43 -12.88
CA ALA A 44 27.60 -9.71 -12.39
C ALA A 44 27.16 -9.65 -10.91
N VAL A 45 27.81 -8.79 -10.12
CA VAL A 45 27.50 -8.50 -8.72
C VAL A 45 26.06 -8.03 -8.52
N LYS A 46 25.52 -7.12 -9.34
CA LYS A 46 24.15 -6.62 -9.18
C LYS A 46 23.10 -7.70 -9.49
N LYS A 47 23.37 -8.55 -10.48
CA LYS A 47 22.52 -9.71 -10.81
C LYS A 47 22.52 -10.73 -9.68
N PHE A 48 23.70 -11.02 -9.13
CA PHE A 48 23.85 -11.90 -7.97
C PHE A 48 23.11 -11.35 -6.74
N ALA A 49 23.35 -10.09 -6.38
CA ALA A 49 22.69 -9.44 -5.25
C ALA A 49 21.15 -9.46 -5.36
N ASN A 50 20.59 -9.17 -6.54
CA ASN A 50 19.15 -9.25 -6.76
C ASN A 50 18.61 -10.68 -6.64
N LYS A 51 19.35 -11.68 -7.13
CA LYS A 51 18.97 -13.09 -7.01
C LYS A 51 18.99 -13.54 -5.55
N VAL A 52 20.01 -13.12 -4.80
CA VAL A 52 20.12 -13.37 -3.36
C VAL A 52 18.98 -12.69 -2.62
N ALA A 53 18.72 -11.40 -2.82
CA ALA A 53 17.64 -10.68 -2.14
C ALA A 53 16.26 -11.32 -2.39
N LYS A 54 15.99 -11.74 -3.64
CA LYS A 54 14.74 -12.40 -4.01
C LYS A 54 14.52 -13.75 -3.30
N PHE A 55 15.60 -14.46 -2.96
CA PHE A 55 15.53 -15.72 -2.22
C PHE A 55 15.56 -15.51 -0.70
N LEU A 56 16.43 -14.60 -0.24
CA LEU A 56 16.70 -14.39 1.16
C LEU A 56 15.53 -13.69 1.87
N TYR A 57 14.89 -12.72 1.22
CA TYR A 57 13.79 -11.97 1.83
C TYR A 57 12.59 -12.85 2.24
N PRO A 58 12.00 -13.68 1.34
CA PRO A 58 10.93 -14.58 1.75
C PRO A 58 11.38 -15.59 2.79
N LEU A 59 12.61 -16.10 2.68
CA LEU A 59 13.17 -17.01 3.67
C LEU A 59 13.21 -16.36 5.06
N ILE A 60 13.73 -15.12 5.17
CA ILE A 60 13.74 -14.36 6.42
C ILE A 60 12.32 -14.20 6.95
N LEU A 61 11.36 -13.84 6.10
CA LEU A 61 9.99 -13.60 6.52
C LEU A 61 9.33 -14.87 7.11
N HIS A 62 9.54 -16.03 6.47
CA HIS A 62 9.07 -17.32 6.99
C HIS A 62 9.81 -17.75 8.26
N VAL A 63 11.14 -17.62 8.28
CA VAL A 63 11.96 -17.95 9.45
C VAL A 63 11.54 -17.11 10.65
N MET A 64 11.25 -15.83 10.44
CA MET A 64 10.78 -14.93 11.50
C MET A 64 9.38 -15.26 11.99
N GLN A 65 8.49 -15.75 11.12
CA GLN A 65 7.19 -16.26 11.58
C GLN A 65 7.36 -17.46 12.50
N VAL A 66 8.18 -18.44 12.09
CA VAL A 66 8.47 -19.62 12.91
C VAL A 66 9.16 -19.23 14.21
N TYR A 67 10.15 -18.33 14.12
CA TYR A 67 10.86 -17.79 15.25
C TYR A 67 9.92 -17.11 16.25
N ALA A 68 9.06 -16.21 15.78
CA ALA A 68 8.12 -15.51 16.63
C ALA A 68 7.17 -16.49 17.33
N LEU A 69 6.61 -17.46 16.60
CA LEU A 69 5.71 -18.46 17.15
C LEU A 69 6.39 -19.32 18.22
N VAL A 70 7.58 -19.85 17.93
CA VAL A 70 8.35 -20.67 18.88
C VAL A 70 8.73 -19.85 20.11
N SER A 71 9.28 -18.65 19.90
CA SER A 71 9.75 -17.76 20.97
C SER A 71 8.64 -17.35 21.92
N TRP A 72 7.50 -16.90 21.39
CA TRP A 72 6.37 -16.49 22.22
C TRP A 72 5.68 -17.68 22.90
N THR A 73 5.70 -18.87 22.29
CA THR A 73 5.21 -20.09 22.93
C THR A 73 6.08 -20.48 24.11
N ILE A 74 7.41 -20.36 23.99
CA ILE A 74 8.35 -20.59 25.09
C ILE A 74 8.13 -19.56 26.21
N LEU A 75 7.99 -18.27 25.88
CA LEU A 75 7.72 -17.25 26.90
C LEU A 75 6.39 -17.50 27.62
N TYR A 76 5.36 -17.90 26.89
CA TYR A 76 4.08 -18.29 27.46
C TYR A 76 4.20 -19.51 28.39
N SER A 77 4.94 -20.55 27.98
CA SER A 77 5.13 -21.75 28.81
C SER A 77 5.90 -21.48 30.10
N HIS A 78 6.71 -20.43 30.14
CA HIS A 78 7.44 -19.99 31.33
C HIS A 78 6.66 -18.97 32.18
N GLY A 79 5.39 -18.68 31.84
CA GLY A 79 4.57 -17.69 32.55
C GLY A 79 5.00 -16.24 32.33
N ALA A 80 5.88 -16.00 31.35
CA ALA A 80 6.49 -14.70 31.09
C ALA A 80 5.70 -13.87 30.06
N ALA A 81 4.81 -14.50 29.30
CA ALA A 81 3.94 -13.82 28.34
C ALA A 81 2.49 -14.28 28.50
N THR A 82 1.54 -13.41 28.15
CA THR A 82 0.12 -13.77 28.09
C THR A 82 -0.26 -14.31 26.71
N ILE A 83 -1.35 -15.07 26.65
CA ILE A 83 -1.85 -15.65 25.40
C ILE A 83 -2.27 -14.57 24.39
N GLU A 84 -2.74 -13.41 24.86
CA GLU A 84 -3.12 -12.29 24.00
C GLU A 84 -1.91 -11.71 23.25
N VAL A 85 -0.76 -11.61 23.92
CA VAL A 85 0.49 -11.12 23.30
C VAL A 85 0.98 -12.13 22.26
N LEU A 86 0.93 -13.43 22.55
CA LEU A 86 1.26 -14.48 21.58
C LEU A 86 0.38 -14.37 20.32
N ILE A 87 -0.94 -14.32 20.49
CA ILE A 87 -1.89 -14.22 19.37
C ILE A 87 -1.65 -12.93 18.57
N SER A 88 -1.44 -11.80 19.26
CA SER A 88 -1.11 -10.51 18.66
C SER A 88 0.07 -10.60 17.68
N PHE A 89 1.22 -11.10 18.16
CA PHE A 89 2.42 -11.22 17.33
C PHE A 89 2.24 -12.24 16.21
N CYS A 90 1.60 -13.38 16.47
CA CYS A 90 1.35 -14.39 15.44
C CYS A 90 0.48 -13.83 14.31
N VAL A 91 -0.63 -13.18 14.65
CA VAL A 91 -1.58 -12.68 13.65
C VAL A 91 -1.01 -11.48 12.87
N SER A 92 -0.31 -10.55 13.53
CA SER A 92 0.33 -9.41 12.84
C SER A 92 1.41 -9.86 11.84
N ASN A 93 2.21 -10.87 12.18
CA ASN A 93 3.20 -11.42 11.24
C ASN A 93 2.52 -12.18 10.09
N LEU A 94 1.45 -12.94 10.35
CA LEU A 94 0.66 -13.62 9.31
C LEU A 94 0.07 -12.64 8.30
N PHE A 95 -0.46 -11.49 8.75
CA PHE A 95 -0.95 -10.45 7.84
C PHE A 95 0.16 -9.86 6.97
N SER A 96 1.34 -9.60 7.56
CA SER A 96 2.50 -9.06 6.83
C SER A 96 2.98 -10.05 5.76
N MET A 97 2.97 -11.34 6.09
CA MET A 97 3.26 -12.43 5.16
C MET A 97 2.22 -12.53 4.04
N ALA A 98 0.93 -12.50 4.39
CA ALA A 98 -0.17 -12.56 3.43
C ALA A 98 -0.13 -11.36 2.47
N LEU A 99 0.17 -10.16 2.97
CA LEU A 99 0.36 -8.96 2.17
C LEU A 99 1.50 -9.11 1.17
N TRP A 100 2.66 -9.57 1.63
CA TRP A 100 3.81 -9.81 0.78
C TRP A 100 3.50 -10.84 -0.31
N GLN A 101 2.87 -11.95 0.06
CA GLN A 101 2.50 -13.03 -0.86
C GLN A 101 1.47 -12.58 -1.90
N ASP A 102 0.44 -11.84 -1.49
CA ASP A 102 -0.58 -11.32 -2.39
C ASP A 102 0.04 -10.40 -3.45
N VAL A 103 0.84 -9.41 -3.04
CA VAL A 103 1.51 -8.48 -3.98
C VAL A 103 2.49 -9.23 -4.90
N ASN A 104 3.27 -10.16 -4.37
CA ASN A 104 4.22 -10.93 -5.18
C ASN A 104 3.52 -11.85 -6.20
N SER A 105 2.40 -12.48 -5.82
CA SER A 105 1.62 -13.33 -6.73
C SER A 105 1.03 -12.53 -7.89
N LYS A 106 0.67 -11.26 -7.66
CA LYS A 106 0.04 -10.37 -8.65
C LYS A 106 1.02 -9.49 -9.43
N LYS A 107 2.34 -9.67 -9.29
CA LYS A 107 3.35 -8.82 -9.95
C LYS A 107 3.19 -8.69 -11.46
N ASN A 108 2.73 -9.74 -12.16
CA ASN A 108 2.51 -9.71 -13.61
C ASN A 108 1.29 -8.85 -13.98
N ILE A 109 0.21 -8.93 -13.18
CA ILE A 109 -1.00 -8.11 -13.37
C ILE A 109 -0.65 -6.64 -13.12
N VAL A 110 0.07 -6.36 -12.03
CA VAL A 110 0.56 -5.02 -11.72
C VAL A 110 1.46 -4.48 -12.83
N ARG A 111 2.39 -5.29 -13.35
CA ARG A 111 3.25 -4.88 -14.47
C ARG A 111 2.43 -4.47 -15.68
N SER A 112 1.46 -5.30 -16.07
CA SER A 112 0.53 -5.01 -17.16
C SER A 112 -0.25 -3.71 -16.91
N LEU A 113 -0.71 -3.50 -15.68
CA LEU A 113 -1.42 -2.30 -15.26
C LEU A 113 -0.52 -1.06 -15.39
N VAL A 114 0.72 -1.12 -14.90
CA VAL A 114 1.70 -0.02 -15.00
C VAL A 114 1.97 0.36 -16.46
N THR A 115 2.12 -0.64 -17.35
CA THR A 115 2.32 -0.39 -18.79
C THR A 115 1.10 0.25 -19.44
N LYS A 116 -0.11 -0.22 -19.11
CA LYS A 116 -1.37 0.36 -19.63
C LYS A 116 -1.58 1.78 -19.13
N CYS A 117 -1.32 2.04 -17.84
CA CYS A 117 -1.35 3.40 -17.29
C CYS A 117 -0.38 4.32 -18.02
N HIS A 118 0.78 3.83 -18.44
CA HIS A 118 1.73 4.65 -19.18
C HIS A 118 1.25 4.98 -20.58
N HIS A 119 0.77 3.98 -21.31
CA HIS A 119 0.17 4.15 -22.63
C HIS A 119 -1.00 5.15 -22.59
N LEU A 120 -1.90 5.01 -21.62
CA LEU A 120 -3.03 5.92 -21.45
C LEU A 120 -2.61 7.33 -21.01
N ALA A 121 -1.58 7.47 -20.17
CA ALA A 121 -1.06 8.78 -19.79
C ALA A 121 -0.58 9.57 -21.01
N TYR A 122 0.04 8.88 -21.98
CA TYR A 122 0.46 9.49 -23.24
C TYR A 122 -0.74 9.90 -24.10
N LEU A 123 -1.75 9.03 -24.24
CA LEU A 123 -2.96 9.33 -25.02
C LEU A 123 -3.83 10.46 -24.44
N LEU A 124 -3.75 10.68 -23.13
CA LEU A 124 -4.51 11.70 -22.40
C LEU A 124 -3.70 12.98 -22.13
N ASP A 125 -2.44 13.06 -22.58
CA ASP A 125 -1.51 14.16 -22.32
C ASP A 125 -1.43 14.58 -20.83
N VAL A 126 -1.51 13.60 -19.93
CA VAL A 126 -1.54 13.88 -18.48
C VAL A 126 -0.15 14.29 -18.02
N ARG A 127 0.04 15.59 -17.77
CA ARG A 127 1.31 16.16 -17.29
C ARG A 127 1.70 15.54 -15.94
N ARG A 128 2.86 14.89 -15.92
CA ARG A 128 3.32 13.97 -14.86
C ARG A 128 3.78 14.60 -13.54
N LYS A 129 3.43 15.85 -13.25
CA LYS A 129 4.31 16.74 -12.48
C LYS A 129 4.21 16.67 -10.95
N GLN A 130 3.24 16.00 -10.33
CA GLN A 130 2.94 16.26 -8.90
C GLN A 130 2.99 15.05 -7.93
N ASN A 131 2.74 13.82 -8.37
CA ASN A 131 2.54 12.71 -7.42
C ASN A 131 3.84 12.05 -6.91
N ASN A 132 4.95 12.24 -7.62
CA ASN A 132 6.20 11.55 -7.32
C ASN A 132 6.86 12.03 -6.02
N THR A 133 6.79 13.34 -5.76
CA THR A 133 7.39 13.95 -4.56
C THR A 133 6.74 13.41 -3.29
N VAL A 134 5.41 13.31 -3.28
CA VAL A 134 4.66 12.79 -2.12
C VAL A 134 5.00 11.33 -1.87
N VAL A 135 5.00 10.48 -2.91
CA VAL A 135 5.36 9.06 -2.78
C VAL A 135 6.79 8.89 -2.26
N ASN A 136 7.76 9.64 -2.81
CA ASN A 136 9.15 9.56 -2.38
C ASN A 136 9.33 10.07 -0.94
N LEU A 137 8.63 11.14 -0.55
CA LEU A 137 8.63 11.65 0.81
C LEU A 137 8.03 10.62 1.78
N SER A 138 6.90 10.01 1.45
CA SER A 138 6.29 8.95 2.27
C SER A 138 7.19 7.73 2.43
N LEU A 139 7.92 7.35 1.38
CA LEU A 139 8.92 6.28 1.44
C LEU A 139 10.08 6.64 2.35
N PHE A 140 10.65 7.84 2.17
CA PHE A 140 11.74 8.33 2.98
C PHE A 140 11.32 8.36 4.46
N LEU A 141 10.16 8.93 4.77
CA LEU A 141 9.62 8.96 6.13
C LEU A 141 9.44 7.55 6.69
N SER A 142 8.88 6.61 5.93
CA SER A 142 8.68 5.22 6.40
C SER A 142 10.00 4.51 6.73
N ILE A 143 11.02 4.68 5.89
CA ILE A 143 12.35 4.10 6.12
C ILE A 143 13.05 4.78 7.29
N CYS A 144 12.97 6.11 7.38
CA CYS A 144 13.54 6.87 8.49
C CYS A 144 12.88 6.50 9.82
N THR A 145 11.55 6.39 9.87
CA THR A 145 10.83 5.96 11.06
C THR A 145 11.29 4.57 11.49
N LEU A 146 11.47 3.62 10.58
CA LEU A 146 12.00 2.30 10.91
C LEU A 146 13.41 2.38 11.52
N VAL A 147 14.33 3.14 10.91
CA VAL A 147 15.72 3.25 11.38
C VAL A 147 15.77 3.91 12.75
N VAL A 148 15.07 5.03 12.93
CA VAL A 148 14.99 5.74 14.22
C VAL A 148 14.36 4.85 15.28
N LEU A 149 13.27 4.17 14.96
CA LEU A 149 12.60 3.27 15.88
C LEU A 149 13.50 2.11 16.29
N THR A 150 14.20 1.49 15.33
CA THR A 150 15.14 0.39 15.60
C THR A 150 16.29 0.85 16.50
N ALA A 151 16.90 2.00 16.21
CA ALA A 151 18.00 2.54 17.00
C ALA A 151 17.56 2.87 18.44
N PHE A 152 16.42 3.54 18.58
CA PHE A 152 15.83 3.86 19.87
C PHE A 152 15.49 2.59 20.67
N TYR A 153 14.86 1.59 20.03
CA TYR A 153 14.53 0.33 20.69
C TYR A 153 15.79 -0.45 21.10
N GLY A 154 16.84 -0.43 20.27
CA GLY A 154 18.12 -1.06 20.61
C GLY A 154 18.78 -0.43 21.85
N PHE A 155 18.54 0.85 22.11
CA PHE A 155 18.99 1.53 23.32
C PHE A 155 18.10 1.18 24.52
N VAL A 156 16.78 1.38 24.40
CA VAL A 156 15.81 1.22 25.50
C VAL A 156 15.60 -0.24 25.91
N ILE A 157 15.86 -1.20 25.02
CA ILE A 157 15.70 -2.63 25.36
C ILE A 157 16.65 -3.07 26.49
N SER A 158 17.78 -2.38 26.67
CA SER A 158 18.70 -2.65 27.77
C SER A 158 18.09 -2.36 29.15
N GLU A 159 17.07 -1.50 29.20
CA GLU A 159 16.32 -1.12 30.40
C GLU A 159 14.90 -1.75 30.42
N SER A 160 14.60 -2.62 29.46
CA SER A 160 13.28 -3.25 29.32
C SER A 160 13.15 -4.53 30.14
N SER A 161 11.93 -5.06 30.17
CA SER A 161 11.61 -6.30 30.90
C SER A 161 12.42 -7.49 30.37
N PRO A 162 12.76 -8.47 31.23
CA PRO A 162 13.64 -9.59 30.88
C PRO A 162 13.11 -10.44 29.72
N GLU A 163 11.79 -10.45 29.51
CA GLU A 163 11.12 -11.20 28.43
C GLU A 163 11.47 -10.65 27.05
N TYR A 164 11.47 -9.32 26.90
CA TYR A 164 11.88 -8.68 25.65
C TYR A 164 13.38 -8.87 25.40
N ILE A 165 14.18 -8.80 26.46
CA ILE A 165 15.62 -9.07 26.37
C ILE A 165 15.85 -10.49 25.85
N MET A 166 15.17 -11.49 26.41
CA MET A 166 15.26 -12.89 25.96
C MET A 166 14.76 -13.07 24.51
N TYR A 167 13.62 -12.46 24.16
CA TYR A 167 13.07 -12.54 22.81
C TYR A 167 14.02 -11.96 21.77
N TYR A 168 14.62 -10.80 22.02
CA TYR A 168 15.51 -10.18 21.04
C TYR A 168 16.96 -10.72 21.11
N SER A 169 17.33 -11.44 22.18
CA SER A 169 18.62 -12.12 22.30
C SER A 169 18.62 -13.58 21.83
N VAL A 170 17.52 -14.04 21.20
CA VAL A 170 17.39 -15.43 20.71
C VAL A 170 17.54 -16.45 21.86
N PHE A 171 16.98 -16.12 23.02
CA PHE A 171 17.06 -16.91 24.26
C PHE A 171 18.49 -17.26 24.70
N LYS A 172 19.50 -16.54 24.18
CA LYS A 172 20.88 -16.65 24.64
C LYS A 172 21.16 -15.56 25.65
N THR A 173 21.68 -15.99 26.80
CA THR A 173 22.22 -15.14 27.85
C THR A 173 23.64 -14.69 27.47
N PHE A 174 23.73 -13.79 26.50
CA PHE A 174 24.96 -13.02 26.34
C PHE A 174 25.06 -12.05 27.51
N GLY A 175 26.25 -11.90 28.12
CA GLY A 175 26.47 -10.90 29.15
C GLY A 175 25.93 -9.53 28.71
N ASN A 176 25.19 -8.84 29.59
CA ASN A 176 24.34 -7.69 29.24
C ASN A 176 25.08 -6.53 28.55
N HIS A 177 26.40 -6.47 28.65
CA HIS A 177 27.23 -5.41 28.06
C HIS A 177 28.16 -5.88 26.93
N ASN A 178 28.00 -7.12 26.43
CA ASN A 178 28.80 -7.58 25.29
C ASN A 178 28.30 -6.93 23.98
N ILE A 179 29.22 -6.35 23.19
CA ILE A 179 28.94 -5.76 21.86
C ILE A 179 28.19 -6.76 20.96
N VAL A 180 28.53 -8.06 21.04
CA VAL A 180 27.85 -9.11 20.27
C VAL A 180 26.37 -9.22 20.65
N SER A 181 26.04 -9.10 21.95
CA SER A 181 24.65 -9.12 22.44
C SER A 181 23.84 -7.96 21.86
N ILE A 182 24.42 -6.76 21.91
CA ILE A 182 23.79 -5.54 21.39
C ILE A 182 23.54 -5.69 19.89
N LEU A 183 24.53 -6.14 19.13
CA LEU A 183 24.43 -6.32 17.69
C LEU A 183 23.35 -7.35 17.30
N VAL A 184 23.31 -8.50 17.99
CA VAL A 184 22.27 -9.52 17.76
C VAL A 184 20.88 -8.95 18.04
N ARG A 185 20.69 -8.25 19.17
CA ARG A 185 19.41 -7.62 19.53
C ARG A 185 18.99 -6.59 18.49
N SER A 186 19.88 -5.69 18.07
CA SER A 186 19.58 -4.67 17.06
C SER A 186 19.18 -5.28 15.72
N VAL A 187 19.83 -6.37 15.29
CA VAL A 187 19.46 -7.08 14.06
C VAL A 187 18.08 -7.71 14.19
N MET A 188 17.78 -8.39 15.31
CA MET A 188 16.47 -9.00 15.54
C MET A 188 15.34 -7.97 15.60
N ILE A 189 15.58 -6.82 16.25
CA ILE A 189 14.65 -5.68 16.27
C ILE A 189 14.42 -5.16 14.85
N LEU A 190 15.49 -4.91 14.10
CA LEU A 190 15.40 -4.39 12.73
C LEU A 190 14.56 -5.32 11.85
N ILE A 191 14.81 -6.63 11.93
CA ILE A 191 14.07 -7.62 11.14
C ILE A 191 12.60 -7.66 11.57
N THR A 192 12.33 -7.70 12.88
CA THR A 192 10.97 -7.75 13.42
C THR A 192 10.17 -6.50 12.99
N PHE A 193 10.75 -5.31 13.13
CA PHE A 193 10.09 -4.08 12.71
C PHE A 193 9.99 -3.93 11.19
N SER A 194 10.94 -4.49 10.44
CA SER A 194 10.82 -4.53 8.98
C SER A 194 9.60 -5.35 8.55
N ILE A 195 9.35 -6.48 9.20
CA ILE A 195 8.19 -7.32 8.89
C ILE A 195 6.90 -6.66 9.36
N LEU A 196 6.83 -6.21 10.61
CA LEU A 196 5.61 -5.68 11.21
C LEU A 196 5.19 -4.29 10.71
N TYR A 197 6.15 -3.43 10.36
CA TYR A 197 5.88 -2.04 9.96
C TYR A 197 6.24 -1.76 8.52
N LEU A 198 7.49 -2.05 8.13
CA LEU A 198 7.98 -1.63 6.82
C LEU A 198 7.21 -2.32 5.69
N VAL A 199 6.90 -3.62 5.81
CA VAL A 199 6.14 -4.33 4.77
C VAL A 199 4.74 -3.75 4.60
N PRO A 200 3.87 -3.69 5.62
CA PRO A 200 2.55 -3.08 5.45
C PRO A 200 2.62 -1.62 4.96
N SER A 201 3.55 -0.81 5.44
CA SER A 201 3.72 0.58 4.99
C SER A 201 4.16 0.68 3.54
N LEU A 202 5.13 -0.13 3.09
CA LEU A 202 5.57 -0.15 1.69
C LEU A 202 4.46 -0.63 0.75
N VAL A 203 3.69 -1.64 1.17
CA VAL A 203 2.53 -2.12 0.41
C VAL A 203 1.43 -1.04 0.36
N ALA A 204 1.15 -0.35 1.46
CA ALA A 204 0.21 0.77 1.49
C ALA A 204 0.65 1.91 0.55
N ILE A 205 1.92 2.35 0.62
CA ILE A 205 2.46 3.38 -0.27
C ILE A 205 2.36 2.93 -1.73
N PHE A 206 2.66 1.67 -2.01
CA PHE A 206 2.57 1.11 -3.36
C PHE A 206 1.13 1.12 -3.90
N VAL A 207 0.16 0.65 -3.12
CA VAL A 207 -1.27 0.69 -3.49
C VAL A 207 -1.74 2.14 -3.68
N CYS A 208 -1.41 3.03 -2.76
CA CYS A 208 -1.71 4.47 -2.85
C CYS A 208 -1.13 5.10 -4.12
N ALA A 209 0.14 4.82 -4.43
CA ALA A 209 0.79 5.34 -5.63
C ALA A 209 0.07 4.88 -6.91
N MET A 210 -0.38 3.64 -6.95
CA MET A 210 -1.13 3.08 -8.07
C MET A 210 -2.53 3.69 -8.18
N TYR A 211 -3.27 3.82 -7.09
CA TYR A 211 -4.58 4.49 -7.09
C TYR A 211 -4.47 5.97 -7.49
N CYS A 212 -3.48 6.70 -6.97
CA CYS A 212 -3.22 8.08 -7.37
C CYS A 212 -2.88 8.20 -8.87
N LYS A 213 -2.15 7.24 -9.42
CA LYS A 213 -1.81 7.20 -10.84
C LYS A 213 -3.02 6.89 -11.71
N VAL A 214 -3.90 5.99 -11.30
CA VAL A 214 -5.14 5.71 -12.03
C VAL A 214 -6.10 6.91 -11.93
N SER A 215 -6.25 7.49 -10.74
CA SER A 215 -7.08 8.69 -10.52
C SER A 215 -6.64 9.87 -11.39
N SER A 216 -5.32 10.09 -11.57
CA SER A 216 -4.84 11.16 -12.45
C SER A 216 -5.19 10.95 -13.93
N LEU A 217 -5.29 9.70 -14.39
CA LEU A 217 -5.76 9.39 -15.75
C LEU A 217 -7.25 9.71 -15.89
N PHE A 218 -8.07 9.35 -14.90
CA PHE A 218 -9.48 9.74 -14.87
C PHE A 218 -9.65 11.27 -14.84
N ARG A 219 -8.80 11.99 -14.11
CA ARG A 219 -8.80 13.46 -14.14
C ARG A 219 -8.49 14.01 -15.53
N GLY A 220 -7.48 13.47 -16.23
CA GLY A 220 -7.18 13.86 -17.61
C GLY A 220 -8.34 13.56 -18.57
N MET A 221 -9.03 12.44 -18.34
CA MET A 221 -10.24 12.12 -19.11
C MET A 221 -11.38 13.10 -18.85
N TYR A 222 -11.59 13.49 -17.60
CA TYR A 222 -12.56 14.53 -17.24
C TYR A 222 -12.26 15.85 -17.96
N GLU A 223 -11.00 16.27 -18.03
CA GLU A 223 -10.60 17.46 -18.77
C GLU A 223 -10.92 17.34 -20.28
N ASN A 224 -10.67 16.18 -20.88
CA ASN A 224 -11.02 15.91 -22.28
C ASN A 224 -12.53 15.98 -22.54
N VAL A 225 -13.34 15.32 -21.70
CA VAL A 225 -14.81 15.34 -21.82
C VAL A 225 -15.33 16.77 -21.62
N LYS A 226 -14.79 17.51 -20.65
CA LYS A 226 -15.15 18.91 -20.41
C LYS A 226 -14.81 19.81 -21.61
N ASN A 227 -13.70 19.55 -22.31
CA ASN A 227 -13.36 20.30 -23.52
C ASN A 227 -14.36 20.02 -24.65
N VAL A 228 -14.77 18.76 -24.85
CA VAL A 228 -15.80 18.42 -25.84
C VAL A 228 -17.14 19.10 -25.53
N LEU A 229 -17.52 19.18 -24.25
CA LEU A 229 -18.72 19.90 -23.83
C LEU A 229 -18.65 21.41 -24.20
N LYS A 230 -17.48 22.04 -24.10
CA LYS A 230 -17.31 23.48 -24.38
C LYS A 230 -17.37 23.85 -25.87
N PHE A 231 -16.85 23.01 -26.75
CA PHE A 231 -16.65 23.35 -28.17
C PHE A 231 -17.72 22.80 -29.12
N ALA A 232 -18.92 22.53 -28.58
CA ALA A 232 -19.99 21.79 -29.23
C ALA A 232 -19.60 20.33 -29.61
N PRO A 233 -20.32 19.32 -29.10
CA PRO A 233 -19.95 17.92 -29.28
C PRO A 233 -20.07 17.46 -30.74
N GLN A 234 -18.93 17.27 -31.41
CA GLN A 234 -18.85 16.66 -32.74
C GLN A 234 -18.66 15.14 -32.63
N TYR A 235 -19.26 14.38 -33.56
CA TYR A 235 -19.18 12.91 -33.59
C TYR A 235 -17.74 12.39 -33.46
N LYS A 236 -16.80 12.94 -34.25
CA LYS A 236 -15.40 12.51 -34.24
C LYS A 236 -14.73 12.68 -32.87
N GLN A 237 -14.96 13.82 -32.22
CA GLN A 237 -14.39 14.11 -30.91
C GLN A 237 -14.99 13.20 -29.83
N VAL A 238 -16.31 13.00 -29.86
CA VAL A 238 -17.03 12.10 -28.94
C VAL A 238 -16.57 10.65 -29.12
N PHE A 239 -16.34 10.21 -30.36
CA PHE A 239 -15.84 8.88 -30.66
C PHE A 239 -14.41 8.67 -30.12
N GLU A 240 -13.50 9.63 -30.30
CA GLU A 240 -12.15 9.57 -29.73
C GLU A 240 -12.18 9.52 -28.20
N VAL A 241 -13.07 10.30 -27.57
CA VAL A 241 -13.32 10.28 -26.13
C VAL A 241 -13.84 8.90 -25.70
N MET A 242 -14.81 8.31 -26.40
CA MET A 242 -15.35 6.98 -26.10
C MET A 242 -14.26 5.90 -26.17
N GLN A 243 -13.38 5.94 -27.18
CA GLN A 243 -12.28 4.99 -27.24
C GLN A 243 -11.38 5.08 -26.01
N LYS A 244 -10.98 6.29 -25.59
CA LYS A 244 -10.18 6.50 -24.37
C LYS A 244 -10.94 6.06 -23.10
N TYR A 245 -12.24 6.30 -23.06
CA TYR A 245 -13.13 5.89 -21.97
C TYR A 245 -13.16 4.35 -21.80
N ASN A 246 -13.28 3.61 -22.90
CA ASN A 246 -13.28 2.14 -22.87
C ASN A 246 -11.96 1.57 -22.34
N HIS A 247 -10.83 2.19 -22.68
CA HIS A 247 -9.55 1.77 -22.14
C HIS A 247 -9.44 2.06 -20.63
N LEU A 248 -9.98 3.18 -20.15
CA LEU A 248 -10.06 3.49 -18.72
C LEU A 248 -10.99 2.55 -17.96
N TYR A 249 -12.10 2.16 -18.57
CA TYR A 249 -13.02 1.16 -18.02
C TYR A 249 -12.31 -0.16 -17.75
N GLN A 250 -11.58 -0.67 -18.75
CA GLN A 250 -10.76 -1.88 -18.60
C GLN A 250 -9.66 -1.69 -17.55
N LEU A 251 -9.03 -0.51 -17.51
CA LEU A 251 -7.99 -0.21 -16.52
C LEU A 251 -8.55 -0.22 -15.08
N ALA A 252 -9.75 0.33 -14.85
CA ALA A 252 -10.39 0.31 -13.54
C ALA A 252 -10.68 -1.12 -13.07
N HIS A 253 -11.21 -1.98 -13.95
CA HIS A 253 -11.44 -3.40 -13.63
C HIS A 253 -10.14 -4.12 -13.26
N GLN A 254 -9.07 -3.86 -14.01
CA GLN A 254 -7.77 -4.46 -13.72
C GLN A 254 -7.15 -3.93 -12.42
N THR A 255 -7.39 -2.66 -12.10
CA THR A 255 -6.95 -2.03 -10.85
C THR A 255 -7.66 -2.68 -9.67
N GLU A 256 -8.99 -2.82 -9.75
CA GLU A 256 -9.80 -3.45 -8.70
C GLU A 256 -9.41 -4.92 -8.50
N ARG A 257 -9.24 -5.67 -9.60
CA ARG A 257 -8.77 -7.07 -9.54
C ARG A 257 -7.37 -7.20 -8.93
N ALA A 258 -6.48 -6.24 -9.18
CA ALA A 258 -5.12 -6.27 -8.65
C ALA A 258 -5.10 -5.97 -7.14
N PHE A 259 -5.81 -4.93 -6.70
CA PHE A 259 -5.58 -4.35 -5.37
C PHE A 259 -6.69 -4.59 -4.35
N SER A 260 -7.85 -5.11 -4.72
CA SER A 260 -8.98 -5.30 -3.79
C SER A 260 -8.64 -6.18 -2.58
N LEU A 261 -8.03 -7.36 -2.81
CA LEU A 261 -7.56 -8.23 -1.72
C LEU A 261 -6.42 -7.59 -0.92
N THR A 262 -5.49 -6.90 -1.59
CA THR A 262 -4.38 -6.20 -0.92
C THR A 262 -4.91 -5.12 0.01
N ALA A 263 -5.92 -4.37 -0.43
CA ALA A 263 -6.58 -3.35 0.36
C ALA A 263 -7.29 -3.97 1.57
N LEU A 264 -7.99 -5.09 1.42
CA LEU A 264 -8.59 -5.80 2.55
C LEU A 264 -7.54 -6.24 3.57
N LEU A 265 -6.48 -6.93 3.13
CA LEU A 265 -5.41 -7.38 4.01
C LEU A 265 -4.73 -6.21 4.72
N LEU A 266 -4.52 -5.08 4.04
CA LEU A 266 -3.96 -3.86 4.63
C LEU A 266 -4.89 -3.30 5.70
N LEU A 267 -6.18 -3.13 5.40
CA LEU A 267 -7.16 -2.60 6.35
C LEU A 267 -7.25 -3.50 7.59
N CYS A 268 -7.35 -4.82 7.41
CA CYS A 268 -7.36 -5.78 8.53
C CYS A 268 -6.08 -5.71 9.35
N SER A 269 -4.91 -5.69 8.70
CA SER A 269 -3.60 -5.59 9.37
C SER A 269 -3.47 -4.32 10.20
N GLN A 270 -3.85 -3.16 9.63
CA GLN A 270 -3.73 -1.88 10.32
C GLN A 270 -4.77 -1.71 11.43
N CYS A 271 -6.02 -2.13 11.20
CA CYS A 271 -7.06 -2.14 12.23
C CYS A 271 -6.64 -3.04 13.40
N LEU A 272 -6.16 -4.27 13.11
CA LEU A 272 -5.67 -5.18 14.13
C LEU A 272 -4.53 -4.53 14.93
N SER A 273 -3.53 -3.95 14.27
CA SER A 273 -2.43 -3.25 14.95
C SER A 273 -2.92 -2.16 15.90
N VAL A 274 -3.93 -1.38 15.52
CA VAL A 274 -4.53 -0.35 16.39
C VAL A 274 -5.30 -0.98 17.55
N TYR A 275 -6.11 -2.02 17.31
CA TYR A 275 -6.84 -2.70 18.38
C TYR A 275 -5.91 -3.36 19.39
N LEU A 276 -4.83 -3.98 18.93
CA LEU A 276 -3.79 -4.56 19.78
C LEU A 276 -3.15 -3.50 20.67
N VAL A 277 -2.91 -2.30 20.14
CA VAL A 277 -2.42 -1.17 20.91
C VAL A 277 -3.41 -0.75 22.00
N LEU A 278 -4.69 -0.63 21.67
CA LEU A 278 -5.71 -0.27 22.66
C LEU A 278 -5.78 -1.30 23.79
N VAL A 279 -5.80 -2.59 23.44
CA VAL A 279 -5.84 -3.67 24.44
C VAL A 279 -4.59 -3.63 25.32
N THR A 280 -3.41 -3.45 24.71
CA THR A 280 -2.15 -3.40 25.45
C THR A 280 -2.11 -2.20 26.40
N PHE A 281 -2.38 -0.98 25.91
CA PHE A 281 -2.38 0.25 26.71
C PHE A 281 -3.34 0.20 27.89
N PHE A 282 -4.53 -0.36 27.69
CA PHE A 282 -5.55 -0.30 28.71
C PHE A 282 -5.53 -1.51 29.66
N LYS A 283 -5.16 -2.72 29.23
CA LYS A 283 -5.13 -3.89 30.12
C LYS A 283 -3.89 -3.99 31.01
N VAL A 284 -2.74 -3.53 30.56
CA VAL A 284 -1.49 -3.71 31.32
C VAL A 284 -1.43 -2.69 32.46
N GLU A 285 -1.14 -3.13 33.69
CA GLU A 285 -0.95 -2.27 34.86
C GLU A 285 0.30 -1.41 34.66
N ASN A 286 0.20 -0.11 35.02
CA ASN A 286 1.19 0.92 34.70
C ASN A 286 2.63 0.60 35.18
N GLU A 287 2.80 -0.31 36.13
CA GLU A 287 4.11 -0.67 36.71
C GLU A 287 4.96 -1.59 35.81
N SER A 288 4.37 -2.22 34.79
CA SER A 288 5.06 -3.16 33.89
C SER A 288 5.32 -2.60 32.48
N PHE A 289 4.96 -1.35 32.21
CA PHE A 289 5.18 -0.72 30.91
C PHE A 289 6.64 -0.30 30.73
N SER A 290 7.40 -1.08 29.98
CA SER A 290 8.68 -0.59 29.44
C SER A 290 8.42 0.59 28.49
N TYR A 291 9.27 1.62 28.58
CA TYR A 291 9.31 2.75 27.63
C TYR A 291 9.34 2.30 26.16
N ALA A 292 9.91 1.13 25.89
CA ALA A 292 9.95 0.54 24.55
C ALA A 292 8.54 0.23 24.02
N LEU A 293 7.71 -0.44 24.83
CA LEU A 293 6.35 -0.84 24.46
C LEU A 293 5.44 0.37 24.24
N TYR A 294 5.63 1.43 25.05
CA TYR A 294 4.92 2.70 24.90
C TYR A 294 5.18 3.31 23.52
N TRP A 295 6.44 3.39 23.12
CA TRP A 295 6.84 4.00 21.86
C TRP A 295 6.41 3.17 20.64
N GLU A 296 6.54 1.84 20.73
CA GLU A 296 6.04 0.91 19.72
C GLU A 296 4.54 1.11 19.44
N SER A 297 3.80 1.30 20.54
CA SER A 297 2.35 1.44 20.52
C SER A 297 1.92 2.78 19.93
N ILE A 298 2.64 3.88 20.24
CA ILE A 298 2.43 5.19 19.59
C ILE A 298 2.61 5.07 18.08
N VAL A 299 3.69 4.42 17.62
CA VAL A 299 3.95 4.29 16.18
C VAL A 299 2.82 3.51 15.50
N ARG A 300 2.36 2.40 16.09
CA ARG A 300 1.21 1.63 15.57
C ARG A 300 -0.07 2.47 15.53
N LEU A 301 -0.34 3.25 16.59
CA LEU A 301 -1.53 4.10 16.71
C LEU A 301 -1.55 5.23 15.68
N ILE A 302 -0.39 5.74 15.26
CA ILE A 302 -0.29 6.80 14.24
C ILE A 302 -0.28 6.20 12.84
N MET A 303 0.58 5.21 12.59
CA MET A 303 0.80 4.65 11.26
C MET A 303 -0.41 3.86 10.74
N GLY A 304 -1.15 3.19 11.62
CA GLY A 304 -2.34 2.42 11.26
C GLY A 304 -3.42 3.29 10.62
N PRO A 305 -3.98 4.28 11.34
CA PRO A 305 -4.99 5.18 10.82
C PRO A 305 -4.50 6.00 9.63
N LEU A 306 -3.21 6.41 9.62
CA LEU A 306 -2.63 7.14 8.49
C LEU A 306 -2.62 6.28 7.22
N SER A 307 -2.23 5.01 7.33
CA SER A 307 -2.21 4.07 6.21
C SER A 307 -3.62 3.77 5.69
N ILE A 308 -4.58 3.53 6.59
CA ILE A 308 -6.00 3.34 6.25
C ILE A 308 -6.53 4.57 5.51
N THR A 309 -6.32 5.76 6.08
CA THR A 309 -6.76 7.04 5.50
C THR A 309 -6.18 7.25 4.12
N ALA A 310 -4.87 7.04 3.94
CA ALA A 310 -4.21 7.20 2.65
C ALA A 310 -4.81 6.27 1.59
N VAL A 311 -4.92 4.97 1.88
CA VAL A 311 -5.45 3.98 0.93
C VAL A 311 -6.91 4.29 0.56
N VAL A 312 -7.74 4.62 1.55
CA VAL A 312 -9.16 4.93 1.34
C VAL A 312 -9.33 6.21 0.52
N LEU A 313 -8.61 7.29 0.85
CA LEU A 313 -8.69 8.55 0.09
C LEU A 313 -8.20 8.36 -1.34
N CYS A 314 -7.05 7.70 -1.54
CA CYS A 314 -6.51 7.44 -2.86
C CYS A 314 -7.46 6.57 -3.71
N GLY A 315 -8.04 5.51 -3.12
CA GLY A 315 -9.02 4.66 -3.79
C GLY A 315 -10.31 5.41 -4.14
N SER A 316 -10.88 6.16 -3.19
CA SER A 316 -12.10 6.95 -3.37
C SER A 316 -11.96 8.04 -4.43
N SER A 317 -10.74 8.55 -4.63
CA SER A 317 -10.44 9.57 -5.63
C SER A 317 -10.84 9.11 -7.04
N ILE A 318 -10.64 7.83 -7.36
CA ILE A 318 -11.03 7.25 -8.65
C ILE A 318 -12.55 7.36 -8.84
N ALA A 319 -13.34 6.90 -7.86
CA ALA A 319 -14.80 6.99 -7.91
C ALA A 319 -15.29 8.44 -8.01
N SER A 320 -14.62 9.37 -7.31
CA SER A 320 -14.93 10.81 -7.41
C SER A 320 -14.71 11.35 -8.83
N GLN A 321 -13.62 10.97 -9.49
CA GLN A 321 -13.36 11.40 -10.87
C GLN A 321 -14.33 10.76 -11.87
N VAL A 322 -14.68 9.47 -11.69
CA VAL A 322 -15.68 8.79 -12.52
C VAL A 322 -17.03 9.52 -12.47
N ARG A 323 -17.51 9.88 -11.27
CA ARG A 323 -18.75 10.65 -11.10
C ARG A 323 -18.70 11.98 -11.84
N LYS A 324 -17.59 12.73 -11.75
CA LYS A 324 -17.42 13.99 -12.48
C LYS A 324 -17.49 13.80 -14.00
N ILE A 325 -16.90 12.73 -14.53
CA ILE A 325 -16.99 12.39 -15.94
C ILE A 325 -18.45 12.08 -16.31
N GLN A 326 -19.15 11.25 -15.53
CA GLN A 326 -20.56 10.91 -15.76
C GLN A 326 -21.45 12.16 -15.77
N THR A 327 -21.27 13.09 -14.83
CA THR A 327 -22.00 14.37 -14.83
C THR A 327 -21.73 15.18 -16.10
N CYS A 328 -20.47 15.25 -16.56
CA CYS A 328 -20.16 15.91 -17.83
C CYS A 328 -20.78 15.21 -19.04
N LEU A 329 -20.77 13.88 -19.08
CA LEU A 329 -21.41 13.10 -20.13
C LEU A 329 -22.94 13.30 -20.14
N GLN A 330 -23.57 13.39 -18.96
CA GLN A 330 -25.00 13.72 -18.84
C GLN A 330 -25.30 15.10 -19.39
N MET A 331 -24.46 16.11 -19.11
CA MET A 331 -24.62 17.44 -19.70
C MET A 331 -24.48 17.43 -21.24
N ILE A 332 -23.53 16.67 -21.78
CA ILE A 332 -23.37 16.48 -23.24
C ILE A 332 -24.61 15.78 -23.81
N HIS A 333 -25.12 14.75 -23.14
CA HIS A 333 -26.30 14.03 -23.58
C HIS A 333 -27.53 14.96 -23.65
N SER A 334 -27.76 15.76 -22.61
CA SER A 334 -28.85 16.73 -22.57
C SER A 334 -28.70 17.82 -23.63
N SER A 335 -27.48 18.28 -23.93
CA SER A 335 -27.27 19.29 -24.98
C SER A 335 -27.52 18.72 -26.38
N LEU A 336 -27.18 17.46 -26.62
CA LEU A 336 -27.41 16.78 -27.90
C LEU A 336 -28.89 16.45 -28.16
N LEU A 337 -29.70 16.27 -27.10
CA LEU A 337 -31.13 15.99 -27.20
C LEU A 337 -31.93 17.14 -27.84
N TYR A 338 -31.48 18.39 -27.72
CA TYR A 338 -32.14 19.54 -28.36
C TYR A 338 -32.16 19.46 -29.89
N ASP A 339 -31.17 18.78 -30.50
CA ASP A 339 -31.06 18.55 -31.94
C ASP A 339 -30.91 17.04 -32.24
N ALA A 340 -31.80 16.22 -31.66
CA ALA A 340 -31.68 14.75 -31.68
C ALA A 340 -31.59 14.16 -33.10
N ASP A 341 -32.36 14.69 -34.06
CA ASP A 341 -32.42 14.18 -35.43
C ASP A 341 -31.08 14.29 -36.17
N LYS A 342 -30.33 15.38 -35.93
CA LYS A 342 -29.02 15.61 -36.56
C LYS A 342 -27.91 14.84 -35.85
N ASN A 343 -28.08 14.59 -34.55
CA ASN A 343 -27.02 14.10 -33.67
C ASN A 343 -27.18 12.64 -33.24
N HIS A 344 -28.10 11.88 -33.83
CA HIS A 344 -28.45 10.52 -33.40
C HIS A 344 -27.24 9.61 -33.14
N LYS A 345 -26.24 9.60 -34.05
CA LYS A 345 -25.01 8.80 -33.89
C LYS A 345 -24.19 9.23 -32.68
N THR A 346 -24.02 10.53 -32.48
CA THR A 346 -23.28 11.09 -31.33
C THR A 346 -24.01 10.79 -30.03
N LEU A 347 -25.34 10.91 -30.04
CA LEU A 347 -26.20 10.60 -28.90
C LEU A 347 -26.08 9.12 -28.49
N GLN A 348 -26.06 8.20 -29.46
CA GLN A 348 -25.85 6.78 -29.21
C GLN A 348 -24.50 6.49 -28.53
N LEU A 349 -23.41 7.15 -28.96
CA LEU A 349 -22.10 7.01 -28.33
C LEU A 349 -22.10 7.51 -26.88
N VAL A 350 -22.71 8.67 -26.62
CA VAL A 350 -22.79 9.24 -25.27
C VAL A 350 -23.66 8.38 -24.36
N SER A 351 -24.79 7.90 -24.86
CA SER A 351 -25.66 6.95 -24.14
C SER A 351 -24.90 5.66 -23.82
N SER A 352 -24.14 5.11 -24.77
CA SER A 352 -23.30 3.94 -24.52
C SER A 352 -22.26 4.18 -23.42
N MET A 353 -21.64 5.37 -23.37
CA MET A 353 -20.69 5.71 -22.29
C MET A 353 -21.39 5.86 -20.94
N LEU A 354 -22.59 6.46 -20.89
CA LEU A 354 -23.37 6.61 -19.66
C LEU A 354 -23.83 5.28 -19.07
N ASN A 355 -24.13 4.30 -19.94
CA ASN A 355 -24.55 2.96 -19.53
C ASN A 355 -23.39 2.07 -19.05
N MET A 356 -22.13 2.54 -19.12
CA MET A 356 -20.99 1.78 -18.60
C MET A 356 -20.85 1.92 -17.09
N GLU A 357 -20.99 0.82 -16.36
CA GLU A 357 -20.84 0.77 -14.91
C GLU A 357 -19.39 0.50 -14.50
N PHE A 358 -18.71 1.54 -14.03
CA PHE A 358 -17.34 1.41 -13.52
C PHE A 358 -17.32 0.62 -12.21
N PRO A 359 -16.28 -0.21 -12.01
CA PRO A 359 -16.16 -0.96 -10.77
C PRO A 359 -15.89 0.03 -9.65
N GLN A 360 -16.60 -0.15 -8.54
CA GLN A 360 -16.25 0.56 -7.32
C GLN A 360 -14.92 0.02 -6.79
N MET A 361 -14.08 0.90 -6.24
CA MET A 361 -12.86 0.46 -5.59
C MET A 361 -13.22 -0.13 -4.23
N THR A 362 -12.98 -1.42 -4.02
CA THR A 362 -13.39 -2.12 -2.80
C THR A 362 -12.24 -2.85 -2.13
N ALA A 363 -12.42 -3.19 -0.86
CA ALA A 363 -11.64 -4.17 -0.14
C ALA A 363 -12.27 -5.55 -0.33
N TYR A 364 -12.00 -6.16 -1.47
CA TYR A 364 -12.43 -7.51 -1.85
C TYR A 364 -13.96 -7.72 -1.80
N GLY A 365 -14.73 -6.71 -2.22
CA GLY A 365 -16.20 -6.73 -2.20
C GLY A 365 -16.83 -6.56 -0.80
N VAL A 366 -16.04 -6.61 0.28
CA VAL A 366 -16.55 -6.51 1.66
C VAL A 366 -16.83 -5.06 2.05
N LEU A 367 -15.92 -4.15 1.70
CA LEU A 367 -16.02 -2.73 2.04
C LEU A 367 -15.72 -1.87 0.82
N GLU A 368 -16.56 -0.90 0.52
CA GLU A 368 -16.26 0.13 -0.48
C GLU A 368 -15.27 1.15 0.11
N LEU A 369 -14.24 1.53 -0.65
CA LEU A 369 -13.23 2.51 -0.24
C LEU A 369 -13.81 3.94 -0.33
N LYS A 370 -14.71 4.28 0.59
CA LYS A 370 -15.34 5.59 0.72
C LYS A 370 -14.77 6.37 1.91
N PRO A 371 -14.70 7.71 1.86
CA PRO A 371 -14.21 8.50 2.99
C PRO A 371 -14.98 8.27 4.30
N SER A 372 -16.25 7.87 4.23
CA SER A 372 -17.05 7.46 5.40
C SER A 372 -16.41 6.30 6.18
N LEU A 373 -15.69 5.40 5.51
CA LEU A 373 -14.99 4.28 6.14
C LEU A 373 -13.90 4.77 7.11
N ILE A 374 -13.27 5.92 6.83
CA ILE A 374 -12.26 6.51 7.71
C ILE A 374 -12.92 6.91 9.03
N LEU A 375 -14.04 7.63 8.96
CA LEU A 375 -14.81 8.03 10.13
C LEU A 375 -15.33 6.82 10.91
N THR A 376 -15.81 5.78 10.21
CA THR A 376 -16.23 4.52 10.85
C THR A 376 -15.08 3.83 11.56
N SER A 377 -13.88 3.76 10.94
CA SER A 377 -12.70 3.13 11.54
C SER A 377 -12.17 3.90 12.75
N LEU A 378 -12.15 5.23 12.70
CA LEU A 378 -11.74 6.07 13.85
C LEU A 378 -12.79 6.01 14.96
N GLY A 379 -14.06 6.05 14.60
CA GLY A 379 -15.18 5.90 15.53
C GLY A 379 -15.13 4.55 16.23
N SER A 380 -14.86 3.46 15.51
CA SER A 380 -14.74 2.13 16.11
C SER A 380 -13.56 2.07 17.08
N VAL A 381 -12.37 2.57 16.70
CA VAL A 381 -11.20 2.67 17.58
C VAL A 381 -11.52 3.45 18.86
N LEU A 382 -12.22 4.59 18.74
CA LEU A 382 -12.65 5.38 19.89
C LEU A 382 -13.64 4.61 20.78
N THR A 383 -14.69 4.03 20.21
CA THR A 383 -15.71 3.28 20.95
C THR A 383 -15.10 2.10 21.70
N TYR A 384 -14.27 1.29 21.03
CA TYR A 384 -13.59 0.17 21.69
C TYR A 384 -12.57 0.64 22.72
N GLY A 385 -11.84 1.73 22.46
CA GLY A 385 -10.92 2.33 23.43
C GLY A 385 -11.64 2.75 24.72
N LEU A 386 -12.79 3.44 24.59
CA LEU A 386 -13.63 3.83 25.72
C LEU A 386 -14.22 2.62 26.45
N LEU A 387 -14.63 1.59 25.71
CA LEU A 387 -15.17 0.36 26.30
C LEU A 387 -14.12 -0.37 27.14
N VAL A 388 -12.89 -0.50 26.63
CA VAL A 388 -11.79 -1.12 27.38
C VAL A 388 -11.42 -0.27 28.61
N LEU A 389 -11.43 1.06 28.49
CA LEU A 389 -11.24 1.97 29.63
C LEU A 389 -12.30 1.79 30.72
N ASN A 390 -13.57 1.62 30.33
CA ASN A 390 -14.65 1.41 31.29
C ASN A 390 -14.54 0.04 31.97
N ILE A 391 -14.16 -1.02 31.24
CA ILE A 391 -13.94 -2.35 31.83
C ILE A 391 -12.80 -2.31 32.85
N LYS A 392 -11.71 -1.56 32.60
CA LYS A 392 -10.59 -1.45 33.57
C LYS A 392 -10.99 -0.81 34.90
N LYS A 393 -12.01 0.05 34.92
CA LYS A 393 -12.46 0.73 36.15
C LYS A 393 -13.32 -0.15 37.05
N THR A 394 -13.75 -1.30 36.54
CA THR A 394 -14.60 -2.27 37.26
C THR A 394 -13.73 -3.39 37.77
#